data_AF-A0A535HJZ6-F1
#
_entry.id   AF-A0A535HJZ6-F1
#
_cell.length_a   1.000
_cell.length_b   1.000
_cell.length_c   1.000
_cell.angle_alpha   90.00
_cell.angle_beta   90.00
_cell.angle_gamma   90.00
#
_symmetry.space_group_name_H-M   'P 1'
#
loop_
_entity.id
_entity.type
_entity.pdbx_description
1 polymer ?
#
loop_
_entity_poly.entity_id
_entity_poly.type
_entity_poly.pdbx_seq_one_letter_code
_entity_poly.pdbx_strand_id
1 'polypeptide(L)'
;MSEHWSNWSGSIRCAPQAIATPQSERELIARIKDSRHRTVRVAGSGHSFVPLCASDGLLISLDGLHGVVSADAQARQATIRAGTKIYQLGEPLMACGLALENQGDIDR
;
A
#
# COMPACT_ATOMS: atom_id res chain seq x y z
N MET A 1 7.49 -23.43 0.54
CA MET A 1 8.45 -22.49 1.16
C MET A 1 7.63 -21.44 1.86
N SER A 2 7.84 -21.21 3.16
CA SER A 2 7.19 -20.12 3.87
C SER A 2 7.76 -18.80 3.38
N GLU A 3 6.92 -17.86 2.99
CA GLU A 3 7.39 -16.52 2.66
C GLU A 3 7.71 -15.75 3.93
N HIS A 4 8.73 -14.90 3.87
CA HIS A 4 9.13 -14.07 4.99
C HIS A 4 8.94 -12.60 4.62
N TRP A 5 8.37 -11.86 5.56
CA TRP A 5 8.24 -10.41 5.45
C TRP A 5 8.92 -9.75 6.65
N SER A 6 9.58 -8.63 6.40
CA SER A 6 10.07 -7.74 7.45
C SER A 6 9.63 -6.31 7.18
N ASN A 7 9.43 -5.54 8.24
CA ASN A 7 9.28 -4.10 8.12
C ASN A 7 10.59 -3.46 7.62
N TRP A 8 10.54 -2.18 7.24
CA TRP A 8 11.68 -1.46 6.64
C TRP A 8 12.94 -1.51 7.52
N SER A 9 12.78 -1.36 8.85
CA SER A 9 13.89 -1.43 9.81
C SER A 9 14.39 -2.85 10.11
N GLY A 10 13.65 -3.89 9.71
CA GLY A 10 13.96 -5.29 10.01
C GLY A 10 13.64 -5.74 11.46
N SER A 11 13.14 -4.84 12.30
CA SER A 11 12.80 -5.09 13.71
C SER A 11 11.54 -5.95 13.90
N ILE A 12 10.61 -5.88 12.95
CA ILE A 12 9.39 -6.71 12.92
C ILE A 12 9.50 -7.67 11.75
N ARG A 13 9.23 -8.94 12.01
CA ARG A 13 9.25 -10.00 11.00
C ARG A 13 8.05 -10.93 11.21
N CYS A 14 7.55 -11.49 10.12
CA CYS A 14 6.53 -12.54 10.16
C CYS A 14 6.73 -13.53 9.01
N ALA A 15 6.11 -14.70 9.16
CA ALA A 15 6.08 -15.74 8.14
C ALA A 15 4.62 -16.01 7.74
N PRO A 16 4.02 -15.14 6.89
CA PRO A 16 2.66 -15.34 6.42
C PRO A 16 2.57 -16.61 5.57
N GLN A 17 1.39 -17.23 5.55
CA GLN A 17 1.11 -18.35 4.65
C GLN A 17 1.24 -17.97 3.16
N ALA A 18 1.00 -16.71 2.82
CA ALA A 18 1.18 -16.17 1.47
C ALA A 18 1.38 -14.65 1.49
N ILE A 19 2.16 -14.15 0.54
CA ILE A 19 2.25 -12.74 0.18
C ILE A 19 1.70 -12.58 -1.25
N ALA A 20 0.87 -11.56 -1.47
CA ALA A 20 0.33 -11.26 -2.79
C ALA A 20 0.52 -9.78 -3.14
N THR A 21 0.80 -9.52 -4.43
CA THR A 21 0.87 -8.15 -4.99
C THR A 21 -0.06 -8.05 -6.19
N PRO A 22 -1.39 -7.91 -5.98
CA PRO A 22 -2.36 -7.87 -7.06
C PRO A 22 -2.11 -6.72 -8.03
N GLN A 23 -2.32 -6.97 -9.32
CA GLN A 23 -2.15 -5.97 -10.39
C GLN A 23 -3.47 -5.33 -10.82
N SER A 24 -4.58 -5.72 -10.19
CA SER A 24 -5.90 -5.17 -10.46
C SER A 24 -6.82 -5.33 -9.26
N GLU A 25 -7.87 -4.50 -9.19
CA GLU A 25 -8.90 -4.62 -8.16
C GLU A 25 -9.63 -5.97 -8.25
N ARG A 26 -9.85 -6.48 -9.47
CA ARG A 26 -10.42 -7.81 -9.69
C ARG A 26 -9.56 -8.91 -9.07
N GLU A 27 -8.24 -8.84 -9.26
CA GLU A 27 -7.32 -9.80 -8.63
C GLU A 27 -7.31 -9.64 -7.11
N LEU A 28 -7.29 -8.41 -6.59
CA LEU A 28 -7.36 -8.14 -5.16
C LEU A 28 -8.62 -8.77 -4.53
N ILE A 29 -9.78 -8.56 -5.14
CA ILE A 29 -11.05 -9.16 -4.71
C ILE A 29 -10.98 -10.68 -4.70
N ALA A 30 -10.41 -11.29 -5.74
CA ALA A 30 -10.24 -12.74 -5.81
C ALA A 30 -9.37 -13.26 -4.66
N ARG A 31 -8.22 -12.62 -4.40
CA ARG A 31 -7.33 -12.98 -3.28
C ARG A 31 -8.03 -12.87 -1.92
N ILE A 32 -8.83 -11.83 -1.70
CA ILE A 32 -9.59 -11.65 -0.45
C ILE A 32 -10.65 -12.74 -0.30
N LYS A 33 -11.42 -13.04 -1.36
CA LYS A 33 -12.46 -14.08 -1.34
C LYS A 33 -11.89 -15.48 -1.07
N ASP A 34 -10.74 -15.80 -1.65
CA ASP A 34 -10.03 -17.06 -1.42
C ASP A 34 -9.43 -17.15 -0.01
N SER A 35 -9.43 -16.04 0.74
CA SER A 35 -8.82 -15.91 2.06
C SER A 35 -9.83 -15.80 3.20
N ARG A 36 -11.10 -16.12 2.96
CA ARG A 36 -12.19 -16.02 3.95
C ARG A 36 -11.96 -16.74 5.29
N HIS A 37 -11.03 -17.68 5.35
CA HIS A 37 -10.70 -18.46 6.55
C HIS A 37 -9.36 -18.07 7.21
N ARG A 38 -8.72 -16.98 6.75
CA ARG A 38 -7.44 -16.51 7.27
C ARG A 38 -7.45 -15.00 7.48
N THR A 39 -6.61 -14.53 8.40
CA THR A 39 -6.38 -13.10 8.59
C THR A 39 -5.78 -12.50 7.33
N VAL A 40 -6.35 -11.38 6.86
CA VAL A 40 -5.80 -10.61 5.75
C VAL A 40 -5.26 -9.29 6.30
N ARG A 41 -3.98 -9.00 6.01
CA ARG A 41 -3.34 -7.72 6.33
C ARG A 41 -2.77 -7.09 5.06
N VAL A 42 -2.68 -5.77 5.06
CA VAL A 42 -2.00 -5.01 4.01
C VAL A 42 -0.67 -4.49 4.57
N ALA A 43 0.41 -4.70 3.85
CA ALA A 43 1.71 -4.08 4.11
C ALA A 43 1.97 -3.03 3.03
N GLY A 44 2.15 -1.78 3.45
CA GLY A 44 2.74 -0.73 2.62
C GLY A 44 4.26 -0.82 2.63
N SER A 45 4.96 0.33 2.65
CA SER A 45 6.43 0.38 2.70
C SER A 45 7.06 -0.14 4.00
N GLY A 46 6.27 -0.49 5.02
CA GLY A 46 6.79 -1.11 6.24
C GLY A 46 7.48 -0.14 7.21
N HIS A 47 7.16 1.16 7.19
CA HIS A 47 7.72 2.17 8.10
C HIS A 47 7.15 2.15 9.53
N SER A 48 6.19 1.25 9.81
CA SER A 48 5.67 1.06 11.17
C SER A 48 6.67 0.30 12.05
N PHE A 49 6.92 0.82 13.24
CA PHE A 49 7.71 0.16 14.30
C PHE A 49 6.86 -0.65 15.28
N VAL A 50 5.53 -0.70 15.07
CA VAL A 50 4.62 -1.61 15.77
C VAL A 50 4.10 -2.70 14.83
N PRO A 51 3.80 -3.92 15.33
CA PRO A 51 3.44 -5.08 14.51
C PRO A 51 1.99 -5.00 13.97
N LEU A 52 1.68 -3.93 13.24
CA LEU A 52 0.34 -3.63 12.72
C LEU A 52 -0.07 -4.58 11.59
N CYS A 53 0.85 -4.85 10.67
CA CYS A 53 0.61 -5.69 9.49
C CYS A 53 1.21 -7.10 9.59
N ALA A 54 2.02 -7.39 10.61
CA ALA A 54 2.56 -8.73 10.84
C ALA A 54 1.40 -9.73 11.00
N SER A 55 1.47 -10.83 10.26
CA SER A 55 0.38 -11.82 10.16
C SER A 55 0.94 -13.18 9.78
N ASP A 56 0.28 -14.24 10.24
CA ASP A 56 0.47 -15.63 9.79
C ASP A 56 -0.47 -16.00 8.62
N GLY A 57 -1.45 -15.15 8.30
CA GLY A 57 -2.42 -15.36 7.21
C GLY A 57 -1.92 -14.88 5.84
N LEU A 58 -2.77 -14.14 5.13
CA LEU A 58 -2.42 -13.49 3.86
C LEU A 58 -1.90 -12.07 4.12
N LEU A 59 -0.73 -11.74 3.58
CA LEU A 59 -0.22 -10.39 3.52
C LEU A 59 -0.33 -9.85 2.09
N ILE A 60 -0.89 -8.65 1.93
CA ILE A 60 -1.10 -8.02 0.61
C ILE A 60 -0.22 -6.78 0.51
N SER A 61 0.60 -6.69 -0.55
CA SER A 61 1.14 -5.43 -1.03
C SER A 61 0.20 -4.85 -2.09
N LEU A 62 -0.04 -3.54 -2.02
CA LEU A 62 -0.80 -2.80 -3.04
C LEU A 62 0.10 -2.12 -4.07
N ASP A 63 1.39 -2.46 -4.14
CA ASP A 63 2.32 -1.82 -5.07
C ASP A 63 1.90 -1.98 -6.55
N GLY A 64 1.12 -3.01 -6.90
CA GLY A 64 0.52 -3.16 -8.24
C GLY A 64 -0.72 -2.26 -8.50
N LEU A 65 -1.21 -1.57 -7.47
CA LEU A 65 -2.38 -0.71 -7.47
C LEU A 65 -2.00 0.69 -6.96
N HIS A 66 -1.15 1.38 -7.72
CA HIS A 66 -0.64 2.72 -7.42
C HIS A 66 -0.98 3.73 -8.53
N GLY A 67 -0.82 5.02 -8.22
CA GLY A 67 -1.04 6.15 -9.13
C GLY A 67 -2.19 7.06 -8.71
N VAL A 68 -2.16 8.28 -9.25
CA VAL A 68 -3.24 9.26 -9.14
C VAL A 68 -4.30 8.95 -10.19
N VAL A 69 -5.55 8.77 -9.76
CA VAL A 69 -6.70 8.45 -10.61
C VAL A 69 -7.30 9.72 -11.21
N SER A 70 -7.44 10.77 -10.40
CA SER A 70 -7.97 12.07 -10.81
C SER A 70 -7.50 13.16 -9.85
N ALA A 71 -7.51 14.40 -10.33
CA ALA A 71 -7.22 15.59 -9.55
C ALA A 71 -8.09 16.75 -10.06
N ASP A 72 -8.72 17.48 -9.14
CA ASP A 72 -9.57 18.64 -9.39
C ASP A 72 -9.00 19.85 -8.65
N ALA A 73 -8.46 20.79 -9.42
CA ALA A 73 -7.86 22.02 -8.94
C ALA A 73 -8.88 22.94 -8.23
N GLN A 74 -10.12 23.00 -8.73
CA GLN A 74 -11.16 23.88 -8.20
C GLN A 74 -11.67 23.34 -6.87
N ALA A 75 -11.92 22.03 -6.79
CA ALA A 75 -12.34 21.37 -5.57
C ALA A 75 -11.18 21.17 -4.56
N ARG A 76 -9.92 21.29 -5.02
CA ARG A 76 -8.70 20.93 -4.27
C ARG A 76 -8.74 19.48 -3.76
N GLN A 77 -9.12 18.56 -4.64
CA GLN A 77 -9.26 17.14 -4.33
C GLN A 77 -8.51 16.27 -5.33
N ALA A 78 -7.96 15.16 -4.86
CA ALA A 78 -7.38 14.13 -5.71
C ALA A 78 -7.81 12.74 -5.26
N THR A 79 -8.11 11.86 -6.22
CA THR A 79 -8.35 10.44 -5.98
C THR A 79 -7.06 9.68 -6.25
N ILE A 80 -6.56 8.97 -5.25
CA ILE A 80 -5.24 8.30 -5.28
C ILE A 80 -5.44 6.84 -4.94
N ARG A 81 -4.77 5.92 -5.66
CA ARG A 81 -4.81 4.50 -5.29
C ARG A 81 -3.99 4.26 -4.03
N ALA A 82 -4.49 3.39 -3.14
CA ALA A 82 -3.89 3.18 -1.82
C ALA A 82 -2.46 2.60 -1.82
N GLY A 83 -2.00 2.02 -2.93
CA GLY A 83 -0.61 1.58 -3.10
C GLY A 83 0.39 2.68 -3.46
N THR A 84 -0.08 3.90 -3.75
CA THR A 84 0.77 5.00 -4.20
C THR A 84 1.71 5.44 -3.09
N LYS A 85 3.01 5.43 -3.37
CA LYS A 85 4.01 5.99 -2.45
C LYS A 85 3.91 7.51 -2.47
N ILE A 86 4.18 8.13 -1.32
CA ILE A 86 4.05 9.57 -1.16
C ILE A 86 4.92 10.33 -2.19
N TYR A 87 6.15 9.86 -2.45
CA TYR A 87 7.05 10.48 -3.44
C TYR A 87 6.49 10.50 -4.87
N GLN A 88 5.54 9.62 -5.19
CA GLN A 88 4.93 9.53 -6.52
C GLN A 88 3.81 10.56 -6.73
N LEU A 89 3.44 11.32 -5.70
CA LEU A 89 2.32 12.26 -5.76
C LEU A 89 2.72 13.65 -6.30
N GLY A 90 3.99 14.04 -6.17
CA GLY A 90 4.46 15.39 -6.48
C GLY A 90 4.14 15.83 -7.91
N GLU A 91 4.76 15.17 -8.90
CA GLU A 91 4.60 15.55 -10.31
C GLU A 91 3.13 15.47 -10.79
N PRO A 92 2.36 14.39 -10.52
CA PRO A 92 0.97 14.31 -10.99
C PRO A 92 0.05 15.37 -10.37
N LEU A 93 0.22 15.70 -9.08
CA LEU A 93 -0.58 16.75 -8.44
C LEU A 93 -0.17 18.13 -8.95
N MET A 94 1.13 18.38 -9.11
CA MET A 94 1.65 19.65 -9.62
C MET A 94 1.15 19.93 -11.04
N ALA A 95 1.07 18.91 -11.90
CA ALA A 95 0.49 19.04 -13.25
C ALA A 95 -0.98 19.51 -13.24
N CYS A 96 -1.68 19.34 -12.12
CA CYS A 96 -3.05 19.81 -11.91
C CYS A 96 -3.13 21.06 -11.04
N GLY A 97 -2.00 21.72 -10.72
CA GLY A 97 -1.97 22.91 -9.87
C GLY A 97 -2.26 22.60 -8.39
N LEU A 98 -2.04 21.36 -7.95
CA LEU A 98 -2.21 20.92 -6.57
C LEU A 98 -0.88 20.50 -5.94
N ALA A 99 -0.85 20.50 -4.62
CA ALA A 99 0.23 19.95 -3.82
C ALA A 99 -0.32 19.44 -2.49
N LEU A 100 0.45 18.59 -1.81
CA LEU A 100 0.19 18.28 -0.40
C LEU A 100 0.63 19.49 0.44
N GLU A 101 -0.22 19.93 1.37
CA GLU A 101 0.13 21.00 2.31
C GLU A 101 1.25 20.57 3.28
N ASN A 102 1.25 19.29 3.65
CA ASN A 102 2.25 18.68 4.50
C ASN A 102 2.58 17.28 4.00
N GLN A 103 3.86 16.94 3.96
CA GLN A 103 4.36 15.65 3.47
C GLN A 103 5.26 15.02 4.53
N GLY A 104 5.14 13.69 4.69
CA GLY A 104 6.07 12.94 5.53
C GLY A 104 7.51 13.03 5.00
N ASP A 105 8.47 13.14 5.92
CA ASP A 105 9.90 13.23 5.62
C ASP A 105 10.43 11.96 4.95
N ILE A 106 10.00 10.79 5.43
CA ILE A 106 10.31 9.50 4.82
C ILE A 106 9.23 9.18 3.79
N ASP A 107 9.58 9.27 2.52
CA ASP A 107 8.67 9.00 1.41
C ASP A 107 8.98 7.70 0.64
N ARG A 108 10.15 7.09 0.85
CA ARG A 108 10.64 5.86 0.19
C ARG A 108 10.63 4.64 1.09
#